data_AF-A0A1Y1NHF1-F1
#
_entry.id   AF-A0A1Y1NHF1-F1
#
_cell.length_a   1.000
_cell.length_b   1.000
_cell.length_c   1.000
_cell.angle_alpha   90.00
_cell.angle_beta   90.00
_cell.angle_gamma   90.00
#
_symmetry.space_group_name_H-M   'P 1'
#
loop_
_entity.id
_entity.type
_entity.pdbx_description
1 polymer ?
#
loop_
_entity_poly.entity_id
_entity_poly.type
_entity_poly.pdbx_seq_one_letter_code
_entity_poly.pdbx_strand_id
1 'polypeptide(L)'
;MGTTCKSIPGRLGLGPGIPDNPLSLSWHDSAWIPILNTTNVMDYFSERSNPFFDRTCNNEIVKMQRLNPEQLQNMTGLEYVLLHVQEPILYVIRKQHRHTPSQVTPLADYYIIAGVVYQAPDLASVLNSRLLSAVHHIQSSFEECAGFSRYHPSKGYFWDFKSQKNAPDKAKTKEEKPKEESSSLFQRQRVDMLLGELIKQFPLPQPPQPKVTVAPIKTEPENGTPEHKEVPKVEVKQEKIKPPPEKKPKV
;
A
#
# COMPACT_ATOMS: atom_id res chain seq x y z
N MET A 1 -30.22 -34.68 -23.66
CA MET A 1 -29.95 -34.97 -22.24
C MET A 1 -29.26 -33.77 -21.64
N GLY A 2 -30.04 -32.92 -20.96
CA GLY A 2 -29.59 -31.65 -20.43
C GLY A 2 -29.00 -31.80 -19.04
N THR A 3 -27.89 -31.10 -18.79
CA THR A 3 -27.30 -30.98 -17.47
C THR A 3 -27.73 -29.64 -16.87
N THR A 4 -28.48 -29.71 -15.80
CA THR A 4 -29.08 -28.60 -15.07
C THR A 4 -28.04 -27.90 -14.20
N CYS A 5 -27.81 -26.60 -14.45
CA CYS A 5 -27.05 -25.74 -13.56
C CYS A 5 -27.98 -25.30 -12.41
N LYS A 6 -27.67 -25.69 -11.17
CA LYS A 6 -28.42 -25.29 -9.98
C LYS A 6 -28.21 -23.80 -9.71
N SER A 7 -29.29 -23.04 -9.85
CA SER A 7 -29.40 -21.64 -9.44
C SER A 7 -29.42 -21.54 -7.91
N ILE A 8 -28.58 -20.66 -7.36
CA ILE A 8 -28.65 -20.19 -5.97
C ILE A 8 -29.61 -18.98 -5.95
N PRO A 9 -30.70 -18.98 -5.16
CA PRO A 9 -31.65 -17.86 -5.14
C PRO A 9 -31.18 -16.79 -4.15
N GLY A 10 -30.86 -15.61 -4.65
CA GLY A 10 -30.51 -14.49 -3.77
C GLY A 10 -29.82 -13.31 -4.44
N ARG A 11 -30.33 -12.82 -5.58
CA ARG A 11 -29.95 -11.49 -6.07
C ARG A 11 -31.16 -10.88 -6.78
N LEU A 12 -31.82 -9.94 -6.10
CA LEU A 12 -32.72 -8.98 -6.73
C LEU A 12 -31.86 -8.11 -7.65
N GLY A 13 -31.80 -8.50 -8.93
CA GLY A 13 -31.03 -7.82 -9.95
C GLY A 13 -31.66 -6.48 -10.31
N LEU A 14 -30.91 -5.40 -10.07
CA LEU A 14 -31.02 -4.16 -10.83
C LEU A 14 -30.74 -4.44 -12.32
N GLY A 15 -31.36 -3.65 -13.20
CA GLY A 15 -31.43 -3.90 -14.65
C GLY A 15 -30.08 -3.98 -15.39
N PRO A 16 -30.11 -4.42 -16.66
CA PRO A 16 -28.90 -4.73 -17.43
C PRO A 16 -28.13 -3.44 -17.79
N GLY A 17 -26.85 -3.37 -17.40
CA GLY A 17 -25.90 -2.36 -17.88
C GLY A 17 -25.29 -1.44 -16.83
N ILE A 18 -25.70 -1.54 -15.56
CA ILE A 18 -25.02 -0.83 -14.47
C ILE A 18 -24.06 -1.83 -13.82
N PRO A 19 -22.74 -1.52 -13.70
CA PRO A 19 -21.83 -2.38 -12.98
C PRO A 19 -22.38 -2.65 -11.57
N ASP A 20 -22.28 -3.91 -11.11
CA ASP A 20 -22.78 -4.37 -9.80
C ASP A 20 -22.28 -3.49 -8.62
N ASN A 21 -21.21 -2.72 -8.83
CA ASN A 21 -20.66 -1.79 -7.86
C ASN A 21 -20.70 -0.34 -8.40
N PRO A 22 -21.52 0.54 -7.81
CA PRO A 22 -21.60 1.94 -8.24
C PRO A 22 -20.34 2.75 -7.88
N LEU A 23 -19.46 2.23 -7.00
CA LEU A 23 -18.18 2.86 -6.65
C LEU A 23 -17.15 2.86 -7.79
N SER A 24 -17.29 1.99 -8.79
CA SER A 24 -16.40 1.98 -9.96
C SER A 24 -16.90 2.85 -11.11
N LEU A 25 -18.08 3.45 -10.97
CA LEU A 25 -18.68 4.29 -12.00
C LEU A 25 -18.20 5.73 -11.83
N SER A 26 -17.94 6.40 -12.95
CA SER A 26 -17.68 7.83 -13.00
C SER A 26 -18.52 8.44 -14.12
N TRP A 27 -19.00 9.65 -13.91
CA TRP A 27 -19.76 10.38 -14.93
C TRP A 27 -19.24 11.81 -15.03
N HIS A 28 -19.19 12.36 -16.25
CA HIS A 28 -18.84 13.76 -16.46
C HIS A 28 -19.54 14.30 -17.71
N ASP A 29 -19.68 15.63 -17.78
CA ASP A 29 -20.12 16.32 -19.00
C ASP A 29 -19.14 17.47 -19.26
N SER A 30 -18.45 17.38 -20.39
CA SER A 30 -17.40 18.32 -20.80
C SER A 30 -17.92 19.74 -21.03
N ALA A 31 -19.22 19.93 -21.33
CA ALA A 31 -19.79 21.25 -21.57
C ALA A 31 -19.81 22.12 -20.30
N TRP A 32 -19.93 21.48 -19.14
CA TRP A 32 -20.05 22.17 -17.85
C TRP A 32 -18.71 22.46 -17.18
N ILE A 33 -17.65 21.70 -17.49
CA ILE A 33 -16.34 21.80 -16.82
C ILE A 33 -15.80 23.24 -16.75
N PRO A 34 -15.84 24.06 -17.82
CA PRO A 34 -15.27 25.41 -17.78
C PRO A 34 -16.10 26.43 -16.99
N ILE A 35 -17.38 26.15 -16.74
CA ILE A 35 -18.37 27.09 -16.21
C ILE A 35 -18.79 26.69 -14.78
N LEU A 36 -18.25 25.60 -14.24
CA LEU A 36 -18.71 24.97 -13.01
C LEU A 36 -18.39 25.82 -11.76
N ASN A 37 -19.43 26.20 -11.03
CA ASN A 37 -19.42 27.08 -9.86
C ASN A 37 -20.32 26.52 -8.75
N THR A 38 -20.20 27.05 -7.53
CA THR A 38 -21.10 26.79 -6.40
C THR A 38 -22.60 26.85 -6.71
N THR A 39 -23.03 27.79 -7.55
CA THR A 39 -24.45 28.03 -7.84
C THR A 39 -25.02 27.04 -8.85
N ASN A 40 -24.20 26.50 -9.75
CA ASN A 40 -24.65 25.63 -10.83
C ASN A 40 -24.27 24.17 -10.64
N VAL A 41 -23.41 23.84 -9.67
CA VAL A 41 -22.98 22.47 -9.40
C VAL A 41 -24.16 21.53 -9.12
N MET A 42 -25.21 22.04 -8.48
CA MET A 42 -26.41 21.26 -8.21
C MET A 42 -27.21 20.98 -9.49
N ASP A 43 -27.27 21.96 -10.41
CA ASP A 43 -27.89 21.77 -11.73
C ASP A 43 -27.11 20.77 -12.58
N TYR A 44 -25.78 20.91 -12.59
CA TYR A 44 -24.87 19.95 -13.22
C TYR A 44 -25.06 18.52 -12.69
N PHE A 45 -25.20 18.37 -11.36
CA PHE A 45 -25.45 17.07 -10.76
C PHE A 45 -26.84 16.52 -11.10
N SER A 46 -27.84 17.38 -11.32
CA SER A 46 -29.21 16.97 -11.70
C SER A 46 -29.38 16.55 -13.17
N GLU A 47 -28.31 16.58 -13.96
CA GLU A 47 -28.36 16.29 -15.39
C GLU A 47 -28.93 14.89 -15.68
N ARG A 48 -29.74 14.78 -16.73
CA ARG A 48 -30.47 13.54 -17.07
C ARG A 48 -29.54 12.36 -17.35
N SER A 49 -28.33 12.64 -17.84
CA SER A 49 -27.32 11.64 -18.14
C SER A 49 -26.57 11.14 -16.90
N ASN A 50 -26.68 11.82 -15.76
CA ASN A 50 -26.03 11.41 -14.53
C ASN A 50 -26.75 10.21 -13.89
N PRO A 51 -26.09 9.03 -13.76
CA PRO A 51 -26.69 7.84 -13.14
C PRO A 51 -26.81 7.93 -11.61
N PHE A 52 -26.10 8.87 -10.98
CA PHE A 52 -26.10 9.03 -9.52
C PHE A 52 -27.28 9.87 -9.01
N PHE A 53 -27.93 10.63 -9.89
CA PHE A 53 -29.04 11.49 -9.53
C PHE A 53 -30.38 10.75 -9.59
N ASP A 54 -31.15 10.86 -8.52
CA ASP A 54 -32.45 10.23 -8.39
C ASP A 54 -33.55 11.28 -8.59
N ARG A 55 -34.39 11.08 -9.61
CA ARG A 55 -35.46 12.03 -9.98
C ARG A 55 -36.67 11.98 -9.06
N THR A 56 -36.75 10.98 -8.19
CA THR A 56 -37.79 10.91 -7.16
C THR A 56 -37.47 11.79 -5.95
N CYS A 57 -36.31 12.47 -5.94
CA CYS A 57 -35.90 13.33 -4.85
C CYS A 57 -36.70 14.64 -4.77
N ASN A 58 -36.71 15.23 -3.58
CA ASN A 58 -37.39 16.50 -3.31
C ASN A 58 -36.75 17.66 -4.09
N ASN A 59 -35.46 17.61 -4.41
CA ASN A 59 -34.80 18.64 -5.22
C ASN A 59 -35.42 18.77 -6.61
N GLU A 60 -35.78 17.64 -7.25
CA GLU A 60 -36.42 17.67 -8.56
C GLU A 60 -37.83 18.25 -8.46
N ILE A 61 -38.57 17.92 -7.40
CA ILE A 61 -39.92 18.47 -7.16
C ILE A 61 -39.85 20.00 -6.96
N VAL A 62 -38.92 20.47 -6.12
CA VAL A 62 -38.71 21.90 -5.87
C VAL A 62 -38.29 22.62 -7.15
N LYS A 63 -37.40 22.00 -7.95
CA LYS A 63 -36.96 22.53 -9.25
C LYS A 63 -38.10 22.61 -10.26
N MET A 64 -38.93 21.57 -10.39
CA MET A 64 -40.09 21.56 -11.29
C MET A 64 -41.15 22.59 -10.90
N GLN A 65 -41.39 22.76 -9.61
CA GLN A 65 -42.38 23.71 -9.10
C GLN A 65 -41.83 25.14 -8.95
N ARG A 66 -40.54 25.37 -9.26
CA ARG A 66 -39.83 26.66 -9.09
C ARG A 66 -39.95 27.26 -7.68
N LEU A 67 -39.90 26.38 -6.68
CA LEU A 67 -39.94 26.77 -5.26
C LEU A 67 -38.56 27.24 -4.77
N ASN A 68 -38.55 27.97 -3.66
CA ASN A 68 -37.31 28.35 -2.99
C ASN A 68 -36.65 27.10 -2.37
N PRO A 69 -35.32 26.88 -2.50
CA PRO A 69 -34.61 25.74 -1.91
C PRO A 69 -34.79 25.59 -0.38
N GLU A 70 -35.11 26.66 0.35
CA GLU A 70 -35.41 26.58 1.79
C GLU A 70 -36.59 25.65 2.11
N GLN A 71 -37.52 25.49 1.16
CA GLN A 71 -38.69 24.64 1.32
C GLN A 71 -38.34 23.14 1.42
N LEU A 72 -37.12 22.74 1.00
CA LEU A 72 -36.59 21.39 1.20
C LEU A 72 -36.60 20.99 2.68
N GLN A 73 -36.35 21.94 3.59
CA GLN A 73 -36.30 21.64 5.03
C GLN A 73 -37.65 21.20 5.60
N ASN A 74 -38.75 21.63 4.97
CA ASN A 74 -40.11 21.31 5.37
C ASN A 74 -40.64 20.02 4.71
N MET A 75 -39.96 19.51 3.70
CA MET A 75 -40.34 18.28 3.00
C MET A 75 -39.62 17.08 3.61
N THR A 76 -40.32 15.96 3.77
CA THR A 76 -39.71 14.69 4.15
C THR A 76 -39.39 13.87 2.91
N GLY A 77 -38.24 13.20 2.87
CA GLY A 77 -37.86 12.39 1.72
C GLY A 77 -36.37 12.46 1.38
N LEU A 78 -36.04 12.04 0.16
CA LEU A 78 -34.67 12.10 -0.35
C LEU A 78 -34.33 13.52 -0.80
N GLU A 79 -33.21 14.03 -0.34
CA GLU A 79 -32.67 15.31 -0.77
C GLU A 79 -31.16 15.21 -1.01
N TYR A 80 -30.68 16.09 -1.88
CA TYR A 80 -29.27 16.28 -2.18
C TYR A 80 -28.86 17.66 -1.68
N VAL A 81 -27.79 17.70 -0.89
CA VAL A 81 -27.27 18.95 -0.30
C VAL A 81 -25.79 19.07 -0.61
N LEU A 82 -25.38 20.28 -0.99
CA LEU A 82 -23.98 20.63 -1.15
C LEU A 82 -23.36 20.83 0.24
N LEU A 83 -22.47 19.92 0.65
CA LEU A 83 -21.82 19.97 1.96
C LEU A 83 -20.57 20.85 1.97
N HIS A 84 -19.73 20.66 0.96
CA HIS A 84 -18.41 21.26 0.94
C HIS A 84 -18.08 21.70 -0.46
N VAL A 85 -17.42 22.86 -0.51
CA VAL A 85 -17.06 23.55 -1.74
C VAL A 85 -15.62 23.98 -1.59
N GLN A 86 -14.80 23.56 -2.54
CA GLN A 86 -13.43 24.01 -2.72
C GLN A 86 -13.25 24.36 -4.20
N GLU A 87 -13.61 25.60 -4.56
CA GLU A 87 -13.43 26.08 -5.93
C GLU A 87 -11.93 26.16 -6.28
N PRO A 88 -11.53 25.77 -7.50
CA PRO A 88 -12.34 25.24 -8.62
C PRO A 88 -12.36 23.69 -8.71
N ILE A 89 -11.81 22.97 -7.74
CA ILE A 89 -11.38 21.57 -7.93
C ILE A 89 -12.39 20.57 -7.36
N LEU A 90 -12.96 20.82 -6.19
CA LEU A 90 -13.73 19.81 -5.45
C LEU A 90 -15.07 20.35 -4.94
N TYR A 91 -16.12 19.59 -5.21
CA TYR A 91 -17.44 19.78 -4.60
C TYR A 91 -17.92 18.46 -4.01
N VAL A 92 -18.54 18.53 -2.84
CA VAL A 92 -19.07 17.35 -2.12
C VAL A 92 -20.56 17.48 -1.98
N ILE A 93 -21.30 16.59 -2.62
CA ILE A 93 -22.76 16.50 -2.53
C ILE A 93 -23.12 15.30 -1.67
N ARG A 94 -23.99 15.50 -0.68
CA ARG A 94 -24.53 14.43 0.14
C ARG A 94 -25.95 14.12 -0.26
N LYS A 95 -26.21 12.84 -0.53
CA LYS A 95 -27.55 12.27 -0.55
C LYS A 95 -27.94 11.93 0.87
N GLN A 96 -29.05 12.49 1.31
CA GLN A 96 -29.58 12.27 2.63
C GLN A 96 -31.10 12.05 2.58
N HIS A 97 -31.61 11.33 3.57
CA HIS A 97 -33.02 11.12 3.76
C HIS A 97 -33.48 11.89 4.98
N ARG A 98 -34.36 12.87 4.76
CA ARG A 98 -34.94 13.71 5.81
C ARG A 98 -36.22 13.07 6.33
N HIS A 99 -36.24 12.70 7.61
CA HIS A 99 -37.45 12.20 8.28
C HIS A 99 -38.23 13.32 8.98
N THR A 100 -37.52 14.33 9.49
CA THR A 100 -38.07 15.46 10.25
C THR A 100 -37.15 16.66 10.03
N PRO A 101 -37.59 17.92 10.20
CA PRO A 101 -36.73 19.09 9.98
C PRO A 101 -35.40 19.07 10.78
N SER A 102 -35.37 18.39 11.94
CA SER A 102 -34.18 18.21 12.78
C SER A 102 -33.45 16.88 12.57
N GLN A 103 -34.08 15.87 11.96
CA GLN A 103 -33.54 14.52 11.84
C GLN A 103 -33.31 14.12 10.39
N VAL A 104 -32.05 13.91 10.06
CA VAL A 104 -31.58 13.59 8.71
C VAL A 104 -30.61 12.41 8.78
N THR A 105 -30.83 11.42 7.91
CA THR A 105 -29.96 10.24 7.77
C THR A 105 -29.11 10.37 6.51
N PRO A 106 -27.77 10.48 6.62
CA PRO A 106 -26.90 10.49 5.44
C PRO A 106 -26.88 9.09 4.79
N LEU A 107 -27.01 9.03 3.46
CA LEU A 107 -27.03 7.78 2.70
C LEU A 107 -25.75 7.57 1.91
N ALA A 108 -25.32 8.57 1.14
CA ALA A 108 -24.12 8.49 0.32
C ALA A 108 -23.56 9.89 0.05
N ASP A 109 -22.25 9.98 -0.12
CA ASP A 109 -21.56 11.20 -0.51
C ASP A 109 -21.02 11.04 -1.95
N TYR A 110 -21.02 12.12 -2.71
CA TYR A 110 -20.55 12.18 -4.09
C TYR A 110 -19.51 13.29 -4.21
N TYR A 111 -18.38 12.96 -4.83
CA TYR A 111 -17.30 13.90 -5.11
C TYR A 111 -17.35 14.34 -6.56
N ILE A 112 -17.31 15.64 -6.77
CA ILE A 112 -17.15 16.23 -8.09
C ILE A 112 -15.75 16.83 -8.14
N ILE A 113 -14.84 16.12 -8.79
CA ILE A 113 -13.43 16.50 -8.90
C ILE A 113 -13.17 16.92 -10.34
N ALA A 114 -12.80 18.19 -10.54
CA ALA A 114 -12.53 18.76 -11.86
C ALA A 114 -13.66 18.50 -12.90
N GLY A 115 -14.91 18.52 -12.44
CA GLY A 115 -16.08 18.25 -13.29
C GLY A 115 -16.34 16.76 -13.57
N VAL A 116 -15.68 15.83 -12.86
CA VAL A 116 -16.00 14.39 -12.90
C VAL A 116 -16.64 13.98 -11.58
N VAL A 117 -17.79 13.32 -11.66
CA VAL A 117 -18.57 12.84 -10.53
C VAL A 117 -18.18 11.41 -10.18
N TYR A 118 -17.85 11.20 -8.91
CA TYR A 118 -17.51 9.92 -8.31
C TYR A 118 -18.39 9.68 -7.08
N GLN A 119 -18.78 8.43 -6.84
CA GLN A 119 -19.37 8.06 -5.55
C GLN A 119 -18.25 7.88 -4.51
N ALA A 120 -18.39 8.52 -3.36
CA ALA A 120 -17.47 8.36 -2.25
C ALA A 120 -17.66 6.97 -1.63
N PRO A 121 -16.59 6.17 -1.47
CA PRO A 121 -16.68 4.90 -0.77
C PRO A 121 -16.84 5.15 0.73
N ASP A 122 -17.68 4.33 1.34
CA ASP A 122 -17.85 4.24 2.77
C ASP A 122 -16.61 3.62 3.43
N LEU A 123 -16.28 4.11 4.63
CA LEU A 123 -15.06 3.72 5.35
C LEU A 123 -15.00 2.20 5.57
N ALA A 124 -16.14 1.59 5.89
CA ALA A 124 -16.25 0.14 6.07
C ALA A 124 -15.86 -0.62 4.79
N SER A 125 -16.33 -0.19 3.62
CA SER A 125 -16.00 -0.78 2.32
C SER A 125 -14.49 -0.70 2.03
N VAL A 126 -13.88 0.46 2.29
CA VAL A 126 -12.42 0.64 2.09
C VAL A 126 -11.62 -0.26 3.03
N LEU A 127 -12.00 -0.33 4.30
CA LEU A 127 -11.32 -1.18 5.29
C LEU A 127 -11.46 -2.67 4.95
N ASN A 128 -12.66 -3.12 4.59
CA ASN A 128 -12.93 -4.50 4.20
C ASN A 128 -12.12 -4.91 2.97
N SER A 129 -12.05 -4.04 1.95
CA SER A 129 -11.24 -4.30 0.75
C SER A 129 -9.76 -4.44 1.11
N ARG A 130 -9.20 -3.53 1.91
CA ARG A 130 -7.79 -3.57 2.32
C ARG A 130 -7.47 -4.78 3.19
N LEU A 131 -8.34 -5.12 4.15
CA LEU A 131 -8.17 -6.29 5.01
C LEU A 131 -8.21 -7.58 4.20
N LEU A 132 -9.16 -7.71 3.29
CA LEU A 132 -9.27 -8.86 2.40
C LEU A 132 -8.01 -9.03 1.54
N SER A 133 -7.51 -7.95 0.94
CA SER A 133 -6.26 -8.00 0.17
C SER A 133 -5.06 -8.38 1.04
N ALA A 134 -4.95 -7.85 2.26
CA ALA A 134 -3.86 -8.20 3.17
C ALA A 134 -3.90 -9.69 3.56
N VAL A 135 -5.07 -10.22 3.94
CA VAL A 135 -5.25 -11.63 4.27
C VAL A 135 -4.98 -12.52 3.06
N HIS A 136 -5.44 -12.13 1.87
CA HIS A 136 -5.15 -12.84 0.63
C HIS A 136 -3.64 -12.93 0.38
N HIS A 137 -2.90 -11.82 0.47
CA HIS A 137 -1.45 -11.86 0.28
C HIS A 137 -0.72 -12.69 1.34
N ILE A 138 -1.18 -12.67 2.60
CA ILE A 138 -0.63 -13.51 3.67
C ILE A 138 -0.91 -14.99 3.39
N GLN A 139 -2.12 -15.32 2.98
CA GLN A 139 -2.51 -16.68 2.62
C GLN A 139 -1.69 -17.18 1.43
N SER A 140 -1.59 -16.42 0.34
CA SER A 140 -0.76 -16.77 -0.82
C SER A 140 0.71 -16.95 -0.43
N SER A 141 1.24 -16.09 0.43
CA SER A 141 2.61 -16.21 0.94
C SER A 141 2.80 -17.49 1.76
N PHE A 142 1.85 -17.85 2.61
CA PHE A 142 1.90 -19.11 3.36
C PHE A 142 1.74 -20.34 2.47
N GLU A 143 0.89 -20.30 1.44
CA GLU A 143 0.74 -21.37 0.47
C GLU A 143 2.06 -21.60 -0.30
N GLU A 144 2.70 -20.52 -0.74
CA GLU A 144 4.04 -20.57 -1.35
C GLU A 144 5.09 -21.12 -0.38
N CYS A 145 5.18 -20.57 0.84
CA CYS A 145 6.11 -21.05 1.87
C CYS A 145 5.88 -22.53 2.20
N ALA A 146 4.62 -22.95 2.38
CA ALA A 146 4.27 -24.34 2.65
C ALA A 146 4.73 -25.28 1.52
N GLY A 147 4.68 -24.82 0.26
CA GLY A 147 5.22 -25.54 -0.88
C GLY A 147 6.73 -25.83 -0.80
N PHE A 148 7.50 -24.98 -0.12
CA PHE A 148 8.94 -25.15 0.09
C PHE A 148 9.31 -25.94 1.36
N SER A 149 8.37 -26.11 2.30
CA SER A 149 8.61 -26.83 3.55
C SER A 149 8.51 -28.34 3.34
N ARG A 150 9.57 -29.08 3.70
CA ARG A 150 9.61 -30.54 3.71
C ARG A 150 9.88 -31.04 5.12
N TYR A 151 9.21 -32.14 5.48
CA TYR A 151 9.36 -32.78 6.79
C TYR A 151 9.97 -34.17 6.65
N HIS A 152 11.01 -34.46 7.45
CA HIS A 152 11.59 -35.78 7.57
C HIS A 152 11.62 -36.20 9.06
N PRO A 153 11.06 -37.36 9.46
CA PRO A 153 10.93 -37.76 10.87
C PRO A 153 12.22 -37.74 11.69
N SER A 154 13.38 -38.00 11.06
CA SER A 154 14.68 -37.97 11.75
C SER A 154 15.44 -36.63 11.68
N LYS A 155 15.11 -35.74 10.73
CA LYS A 155 15.80 -34.46 10.52
C LYS A 155 14.94 -33.24 10.87
N GLY A 156 13.64 -33.44 11.08
CA GLY A 156 12.67 -32.38 11.31
C GLY A 156 12.28 -31.64 10.02
N TYR A 157 11.87 -30.38 10.17
CA TYR A 157 11.54 -29.49 9.07
C TYR A 157 12.80 -28.93 8.40
N PHE A 158 12.83 -28.93 7.08
CA PHE A 158 13.85 -28.26 6.28
C PHE A 158 13.22 -27.61 5.05
N TRP A 159 13.85 -26.57 4.53
CA TRP A 159 13.37 -25.81 3.37
C TRP A 159 14.05 -26.34 2.10
N ASP A 160 13.26 -26.67 1.07
CA ASP A 160 13.75 -27.10 -0.23
C ASP A 160 13.22 -26.19 -1.35
N PHE A 161 14.07 -25.26 -1.78
CA PHE A 161 13.78 -24.33 -2.88
C PHE A 161 14.07 -24.92 -4.27
N LYS A 162 14.56 -26.17 -4.36
CA LYS A 162 14.97 -26.77 -5.65
C LYS A 162 13.79 -27.19 -6.52
N SER A 163 12.59 -27.38 -5.96
CA SER A 163 11.40 -27.80 -6.72
C SER A 163 10.95 -26.76 -7.76
N GLN A 164 11.22 -25.46 -7.56
CA GLN A 164 10.87 -24.42 -8.52
C GLN A 164 11.85 -24.27 -9.69
N LYS A 165 13.06 -24.86 -9.62
CA LYS A 165 13.99 -24.87 -10.76
C LYS A 165 13.56 -25.84 -11.88
N ASN A 166 12.56 -26.68 -11.66
CA ASN A 166 12.15 -27.76 -12.57
C ASN A 166 10.74 -27.56 -13.18
N ALA A 167 10.15 -26.36 -13.10
CA ALA A 167 9.01 -26.03 -13.95
C ALA A 167 9.51 -25.86 -15.40
N PRO A 168 9.01 -26.64 -16.39
CA PRO A 168 9.51 -26.54 -17.75
C PRO A 168 8.83 -25.36 -18.43
N ASP A 169 9.42 -24.17 -18.33
CA ASP A 169 9.12 -23.08 -19.25
C ASP A 169 10.34 -22.72 -20.10
N LYS A 170 10.04 -22.64 -21.39
CA LYS A 170 10.93 -22.24 -22.47
C LYS A 170 11.57 -20.88 -22.16
N ALA A 171 12.88 -20.88 -21.96
CA ALA A 171 13.83 -20.02 -22.67
C ALA A 171 15.20 -20.20 -22.04
N LYS A 172 16.12 -20.80 -22.79
CA LYS A 172 17.55 -20.68 -22.53
C LYS A 172 17.93 -19.21 -22.67
N THR A 173 18.01 -18.48 -21.57
CA THR A 173 18.95 -17.38 -21.44
C THR A 173 20.08 -17.88 -20.57
N LYS A 174 21.30 -17.85 -21.11
CA LYS A 174 22.55 -18.19 -20.44
C LYS A 174 22.59 -17.62 -19.02
N GLU A 175 22.98 -18.47 -18.07
CA GLU A 175 23.52 -18.04 -16.79
C GLU A 175 24.76 -17.17 -17.03
N GLU A 176 24.62 -15.85 -16.92
CA GLU A 176 25.67 -15.01 -16.34
C GLU A 176 25.34 -14.84 -14.86
N LYS A 177 26.34 -15.06 -14.01
CA LYS A 177 26.29 -14.71 -12.58
C LYS A 177 25.73 -13.29 -12.45
N PRO A 178 24.77 -13.02 -11.55
CA PRO A 178 24.41 -11.64 -11.25
C PRO A 178 25.65 -10.99 -10.64
N LYS A 179 26.39 -10.20 -11.44
CA LYS A 179 27.31 -9.22 -10.90
C LYS A 179 26.45 -8.25 -10.12
N GLU A 180 26.72 -8.24 -8.83
CA GLU A 180 26.31 -7.27 -7.84
C GLU A 180 26.73 -5.86 -8.28
N GLU A 181 26.02 -5.26 -9.23
CA GLU A 181 26.02 -3.82 -9.44
C GLU A 181 24.81 -3.23 -8.70
N SER A 182 24.75 -3.55 -7.41
CA SER A 182 23.99 -2.78 -6.45
C SER A 182 24.60 -1.38 -6.40
N SER A 183 23.87 -0.40 -6.94
CA SER A 183 24.15 1.05 -6.97
C SER A 183 25.08 1.58 -8.08
N SER A 184 24.64 2.67 -8.71
CA SER A 184 25.36 3.47 -9.70
C SER A 184 26.60 4.13 -9.08
N LEU A 185 27.67 4.33 -9.86
CA LEU A 185 28.92 4.98 -9.42
C LEU A 185 28.68 6.32 -8.71
N PHE A 186 27.69 7.10 -9.17
CA PHE A 186 27.33 8.38 -8.55
C PHE A 186 26.68 8.21 -7.18
N GLN A 187 25.90 7.13 -6.99
CA GLN A 187 25.29 6.81 -5.71
C GLN A 187 26.36 6.39 -4.69
N ARG A 188 27.35 5.61 -5.11
CA ARG A 188 28.48 5.22 -4.25
C ARG A 188 29.30 6.43 -3.80
N GLN A 189 29.70 7.30 -4.72
CA GLN A 189 30.48 8.50 -4.37
C GLN A 189 29.74 9.43 -3.39
N ARG A 190 28.44 9.63 -3.58
CA ARG A 190 27.66 10.48 -2.68
C ARG A 190 27.49 9.85 -1.30
N VAL A 191 27.28 8.54 -1.25
CA VAL A 191 27.19 7.78 0.00
C VAL A 191 28.54 7.78 0.73
N ASP A 192 29.65 7.61 0.03
CA ASP A 192 31.00 7.66 0.61
C ASP A 192 31.32 9.05 1.20
N MET A 193 30.91 10.13 0.54
CA MET A 193 31.05 11.49 1.06
C MET A 193 30.28 11.66 2.38
N LEU A 194 29.03 11.17 2.43
CA LEU A 194 28.19 11.22 3.63
C LEU A 194 28.73 10.34 4.76
N LEU A 195 29.26 9.14 4.45
CA LEU A 195 29.91 8.28 5.44
C LEU A 195 31.18 8.95 6.00
N GLY A 196 31.96 9.64 5.17
CA GLY A 196 33.14 10.38 5.61
C GLY A 196 32.80 11.51 6.59
N GLU A 197 31.72 12.24 6.35
CA GLU A 197 31.20 13.23 7.29
C GLU A 197 30.71 12.58 8.60
N LEU A 198 30.02 11.45 8.49
CA LEU A 198 29.48 10.71 9.64
C LEU A 198 30.60 10.16 10.54
N ILE A 199 31.66 9.57 9.96
CA ILE A 199 32.81 9.03 10.70
C ILE A 199 33.58 10.15 11.41
N LYS A 200 33.65 11.35 10.81
CA LYS A 200 34.22 12.53 11.47
C LYS A 200 33.38 13.02 12.63
N GLN A 201 32.05 12.99 12.50
CA GLN A 201 31.15 13.40 13.58
C GLN A 201 31.03 12.36 14.71
N PHE A 202 31.24 11.08 14.40
CA PHE A 202 31.15 9.98 15.36
C PHE A 202 32.38 9.06 15.23
N PRO A 203 33.53 9.44 15.81
CA PRO A 203 34.71 8.59 15.81
C PRO A 203 34.42 7.29 16.57
N LEU A 204 34.67 6.15 15.92
CA LEU A 204 34.53 4.83 16.54
C LEU A 204 35.47 4.74 17.77
N PRO A 205 35.01 4.21 18.91
CA PRO A 205 35.85 4.01 20.08
C PRO A 205 37.03 3.10 19.73
N GLN A 206 38.26 3.58 19.94
CA GLN A 206 39.44 2.74 19.76
C GLN A 206 39.45 1.66 20.86
N PRO A 207 39.62 0.36 20.51
CA PRO A 207 39.86 -0.66 21.51
C PRO A 207 41.18 -0.37 22.25
N PRO A 208 41.29 -0.63 23.56
CA PRO A 208 42.46 -0.30 24.35
C PRO A 208 43.70 -1.03 23.82
N GLN A 209 44.68 -0.26 23.34
CA GLN A 209 46.00 -0.79 22.99
C GLN A 209 46.77 -1.14 24.28
N PRO A 210 47.33 -2.37 24.41
CA PRO A 210 48.18 -2.71 25.54
C PRO A 210 49.50 -1.93 25.50
N LYS A 211 49.86 -1.33 26.63
CA LYS A 211 51.13 -0.61 26.86
C LYS A 211 52.31 -1.56 26.65
N VAL A 212 53.13 -1.31 25.64
CA VAL A 212 54.46 -1.92 25.52
C VAL A 212 55.47 -1.01 26.23
N THR A 213 56.05 -1.50 27.32
CA THR A 213 57.18 -0.90 28.02
C THR A 213 58.44 -0.99 27.16
N VAL A 214 59.08 0.16 26.92
CA VAL A 214 60.35 0.29 26.20
C VAL A 214 61.50 0.18 27.21
N ALA A 215 62.52 -0.64 26.93
CA ALA A 215 63.82 -0.62 27.59
C ALA A 215 64.90 -0.10 26.61
N PRO A 216 65.99 0.58 27.07
CA PRO A 216 66.80 1.43 26.21
C PRO A 216 68.12 0.81 25.70
N ILE A 217 68.38 1.11 24.42
CA ILE A 217 69.65 1.57 23.79
C ILE A 217 70.81 0.57 23.61
N LYS A 218 71.23 0.40 22.34
CA LYS A 218 72.61 0.68 21.82
C LYS A 218 72.60 0.90 20.30
N THR A 219 73.26 1.97 19.89
CA THR A 219 73.44 2.54 18.53
C THR A 219 74.70 2.02 17.85
N GLU A 220 74.68 1.86 16.51
CA GLU A 220 75.55 2.52 15.52
C GLU A 220 75.19 2.09 14.06
N PRO A 221 75.58 2.85 13.00
CA PRO A 221 74.76 3.12 11.81
C PRO A 221 75.30 2.54 10.49
N GLU A 222 74.44 2.30 9.49
CA GLU A 222 74.60 2.78 8.10
C GLU A 222 73.47 2.33 7.15
N ASN A 223 72.89 3.32 6.46
CA ASN A 223 72.47 3.40 5.05
C ASN A 223 71.61 2.31 4.34
N GLY A 224 70.51 2.77 3.69
CA GLY A 224 69.91 2.12 2.50
C GLY A 224 68.41 1.77 2.57
N THR A 225 67.54 2.62 2.02
CA THR A 225 66.13 2.35 1.62
C THR A 225 66.02 1.50 0.34
N PRO A 226 64.82 1.05 -0.10
CA PRO A 226 63.80 0.22 0.56
C PRO A 226 63.38 -0.97 -0.35
N GLU A 227 62.68 -2.02 0.14
CA GLU A 227 61.60 -2.69 -0.64
C GLU A 227 60.86 -3.82 0.10
N HIS A 228 59.56 -3.86 -0.19
CA HIS A 228 58.56 -4.94 -0.14
C HIS A 228 58.12 -5.63 1.16
N LYS A 229 56.83 -5.39 1.46
CA LYS A 229 55.94 -6.07 2.41
C LYS A 229 55.63 -7.50 1.96
N GLU A 230 55.75 -8.46 2.89
CA GLU A 230 54.97 -9.69 2.89
C GLU A 230 54.14 -9.75 4.18
N VAL A 231 52.84 -10.05 4.05
CA VAL A 231 51.87 -10.20 5.14
C VAL A 231 51.56 -11.70 5.28
N PRO A 232 51.74 -12.34 6.45
CA PRO A 232 51.26 -13.69 6.70
C PRO A 232 49.79 -13.70 7.17
N LYS A 233 49.08 -14.74 6.73
CA LYS A 233 47.71 -15.15 7.09
C LYS A 233 47.48 -15.28 8.59
N VAL A 234 46.28 -14.92 9.05
CA VAL A 234 45.74 -15.30 10.36
C VAL A 234 44.44 -16.09 10.18
N GLU A 235 44.45 -17.32 10.66
CA GLU A 235 43.31 -18.22 10.80
C GLU A 235 42.44 -17.80 12.00
N VAL A 236 41.11 -17.76 11.83
CA VAL A 236 40.15 -17.45 12.90
C VAL A 236 39.60 -18.76 13.47
N LYS A 237 39.95 -19.06 14.73
CA LYS A 237 39.32 -20.10 15.54
C LYS A 237 38.10 -19.51 16.28
N GLN A 238 36.93 -20.09 16.05
CA GLN A 238 35.67 -19.75 16.73
C GLN A 238 35.67 -20.21 18.20
N GLU A 239 35.38 -19.30 19.13
CA GLU A 239 35.08 -19.65 20.52
C GLU A 239 33.58 -19.97 20.70
N LYS A 240 33.32 -21.07 21.42
CA LYS A 240 31.99 -21.63 21.72
C LYS A 240 31.37 -20.94 22.94
N ILE A 241 30.15 -20.46 22.83
CA ILE A 241 29.30 -20.05 23.96
C ILE A 241 28.44 -21.26 24.37
N LYS A 242 28.45 -21.60 25.67
CA LYS A 242 27.67 -22.69 26.29
C LYS A 242 26.20 -22.29 26.51
N PRO A 243 25.22 -23.23 26.40
CA PRO A 243 23.82 -22.95 26.68
C PRO A 243 23.45 -23.08 28.19
N PRO A 244 22.37 -22.39 28.68
CA PRO A 244 21.86 -22.47 30.06
C PRO A 244 21.17 -23.79 30.44
N PRO A 245 21.02 -24.12 31.75
CA PRO A 245 20.68 -25.46 32.25
C PRO A 245 19.17 -25.79 32.24
N GLU A 246 18.83 -27.03 31.88
CA GLU A 246 17.47 -27.60 31.90
C GLU A 246 17.02 -28.01 33.33
N LYS A 247 15.75 -27.75 33.64
CA LYS A 247 15.04 -28.23 34.84
C LYS A 247 14.73 -29.72 34.72
N LYS A 248 15.07 -30.52 35.74
CA LYS A 248 14.61 -31.92 35.87
C LYS A 248 13.16 -31.98 36.36
N PRO A 249 12.33 -32.92 35.87
CA PRO A 249 11.03 -33.23 36.46
C PRO A 249 11.19 -34.07 37.74
N LYS A 250 10.31 -33.84 38.72
CA LYS A 250 10.16 -34.65 39.94
C LYS A 250 9.40 -35.94 39.61
N VAL A 251 9.99 -37.09 39.93
CA VAL A 251 9.31 -38.29 40.44
C VAL A 251 10.21 -38.88 41.51
#